data_AF-E0NEY0-F1
#
_entry.id   AF-E0NEY0-F1
#
_cell.length_a   1.000
_cell.length_b   1.000
_cell.length_c   1.000
_cell.angle_alpha   90.00
_cell.angle_beta   90.00
_cell.angle_gamma   90.00
#
_symmetry.space_group_name_H-M   'P 1'
#
loop_
_entity.id
_entity.type
_entity.pdbx_description
1 polymer ?
#
loop_
_entity_poly.entity_id
_entity_poly.type
_entity_poly.pdbx_seq_one_letter_code
_entity_poly.pdbx_strand_id
1 'polypeptide(L)'
;MKKFFAILLSLIMVTVVLGACTHNKVYGTVVVTPEKYKQISADKTMIEDSIKGLEKFNSENPESEQKVIKTLNTLIKKGQRHLNKQDRAQFKQLLGDTPTGVKGIVKNAYDHQRGFDDDLSERIRNNMLKAIKLLPHGVTKHQDEQNKIYKQMLKDTQADRKLYRIGGNE
;
A
#
# COMPACT_ATOMS: atom_id res chain seq x y z
N MET A 1 -6.71 6.59 56.00
CA MET A 1 -7.44 6.66 54.71
C MET A 1 -6.69 7.41 53.60
N LYS A 2 -6.17 8.64 53.80
CA LYS A 2 -5.47 9.41 52.76
C LYS A 2 -4.24 8.70 52.13
N LYS A 3 -3.45 7.96 52.92
CA LYS A 3 -2.27 7.20 52.42
C LYS A 3 -2.64 5.98 51.57
N PHE A 4 -3.77 5.33 51.85
CA PHE A 4 -4.27 4.17 51.10
C PHE A 4 -4.76 4.58 49.71
N PHE A 5 -5.48 5.71 49.62
CA PHE A 5 -5.90 6.30 48.35
C PHE A 5 -4.71 6.75 47.49
N ALA A 6 -3.66 7.31 48.10
CA ALA A 6 -2.45 7.71 47.37
C ALA A 6 -1.71 6.51 46.76
N ILE A 7 -1.62 5.39 47.49
CA ILE A 7 -1.00 4.14 47.00
C ILE A 7 -1.84 3.56 45.85
N LEU A 8 -3.17 3.50 46.02
CA LEU A 8 -4.08 2.98 44.99
C LEU A 8 -4.03 3.82 43.71
N LEU A 9 -3.99 5.15 43.83
CA LEU A 9 -3.85 6.05 42.68
C LEU A 9 -2.51 5.84 41.96
N SER A 10 -1.42 5.66 42.70
CA SER A 10 -0.12 5.37 42.07
C SER A 10 -0.09 4.02 41.36
N LEU A 11 -0.77 3.00 41.90
CA LEU A 11 -0.85 1.67 41.30
C LEU A 11 -1.69 1.68 40.01
N ILE A 12 -2.78 2.45 39.99
CA ILE A 12 -3.61 2.69 38.80
C ILE A 12 -2.82 3.48 37.76
N MET A 13 -2.05 4.49 38.17
CA MET A 13 -1.21 5.26 37.25
C MET A 13 -0.11 4.40 36.62
N VAL A 14 0.54 3.53 37.40
CA VAL A 14 1.56 2.59 36.92
C VAL A 14 0.95 1.55 35.98
N THR A 15 -0.24 1.01 36.27
CA THR A 15 -0.92 0.04 35.38
C THR A 15 -1.43 0.68 34.09
N VAL A 16 -1.85 1.95 34.10
CA VAL A 16 -2.18 2.71 32.87
C VAL A 16 -0.92 2.99 32.05
N VAL A 17 0.20 3.33 32.69
CA VAL A 17 1.49 3.54 32.01
C VAL A 17 2.05 2.23 31.44
N LEU A 18 1.89 1.10 32.14
CA LEU A 18 2.27 -0.24 31.66
C LEU A 18 1.31 -0.75 30.56
N GLY A 19 0.02 -0.42 30.64
CA GLY A 19 -0.96 -0.69 29.58
C GLY A 19 -0.73 0.15 28.31
N ALA A 20 -0.04 1.28 28.44
CA ALA A 20 0.40 2.12 27.32
C ALA A 20 1.70 1.60 26.66
N CYS A 21 2.32 0.53 27.17
CA CYS A 21 3.35 -0.21 26.42
C CYS A 21 2.68 -0.97 25.27
N THR A 22 2.48 -0.26 24.15
CA THR A 22 1.93 -0.88 22.94
C THR A 22 2.92 -1.93 22.44
N HIS A 23 2.61 -3.21 22.67
CA HIS A 23 3.50 -4.31 22.33
C HIS A 23 3.74 -4.32 20.82
N ASN A 24 5.02 -4.44 20.44
CA ASN A 24 5.41 -4.61 19.05
C ASN A 24 4.65 -5.78 18.42
N LYS A 25 4.30 -5.64 17.15
CA LYS A 25 3.59 -6.65 16.36
C LYS A 25 4.58 -7.40 15.48
N VAL A 26 4.20 -8.58 15.00
CA VAL A 26 5.00 -9.33 14.02
C VAL A 26 4.26 -9.32 12.69
N TYR A 27 4.96 -8.97 11.61
CA TYR A 27 4.45 -9.06 10.25
C TYR A 27 5.49 -9.67 9.33
N GLY A 28 5.15 -10.74 8.60
CA GLY A 28 6.10 -11.44 7.73
C GLY A 28 7.36 -11.89 8.48
N THR A 29 7.24 -12.33 9.73
CA THR A 29 8.36 -12.67 10.66
C THR A 29 9.23 -11.50 11.12
N VAL A 30 8.87 -10.26 10.78
CA VAL A 30 9.57 -9.04 11.22
C VAL A 30 8.83 -8.41 12.39
N VAL A 31 9.55 -8.06 13.46
CA VAL A 31 8.99 -7.31 14.59
C VAL A 31 8.88 -5.83 14.20
N VAL A 32 7.67 -5.29 14.23
CA VAL A 32 7.35 -3.92 13.83
C VAL A 32 6.62 -3.19 14.94
N THR A 33 6.81 -1.87 15.01
CA THR A 33 6.04 -1.04 15.95
C THR A 33 4.55 -1.06 15.56
N PRO A 34 3.64 -0.81 16.50
CA PRO A 34 2.20 -0.76 16.21
C PRO A 34 1.82 0.27 15.14
N GLU A 35 2.52 1.40 15.08
CA GLU A 35 2.33 2.41 14.03
C GLU A 35 2.71 1.86 12.65
N LYS A 36 3.88 1.22 12.54
CA LYS A 36 4.32 0.58 11.29
C LYS A 36 3.41 -0.56 10.87
N TYR A 37 2.87 -1.33 11.82
CA TYR A 37 1.88 -2.36 11.54
C TYR A 37 0.57 -1.77 10.98
N LYS A 38 0.11 -0.64 11.53
CA LYS A 38 -1.04 0.10 11.00
C LYS A 38 -0.75 0.62 9.59
N GLN A 39 0.45 1.13 9.34
CA GLN A 39 0.89 1.54 8.01
C GLN A 39 0.83 0.37 7.02
N ILE A 40 1.46 -0.77 7.34
CA ILE A 40 1.42 -2.00 6.51
C ILE A 40 -0.02 -2.40 6.20
N SER A 41 -0.90 -2.37 7.21
CA SER A 41 -2.31 -2.74 7.04
C SER A 41 -3.05 -1.79 6.10
N ALA A 42 -2.82 -0.47 6.24
CA ALA A 42 -3.39 0.52 5.34
C ALA A 42 -2.84 0.39 3.91
N ASP A 43 -1.54 0.14 3.76
CA ASP A 43 -0.88 -0.06 2.47
C ASP A 43 -1.50 -1.25 1.73
N LYS A 44 -1.73 -2.38 2.41
CA LYS A 44 -2.43 -3.55 1.85
C LYS A 44 -3.81 -3.20 1.31
N THR A 45 -4.65 -2.53 2.11
CA THR A 45 -5.99 -2.13 1.66
C THR A 45 -5.93 -1.23 0.43
N MET A 46 -5.00 -0.27 0.39
CA MET A 46 -4.85 0.62 -0.76
C MET A 46 -4.36 -0.12 -2.02
N ILE A 47 -3.50 -1.13 -1.86
CA ILE A 47 -3.07 -2.01 -2.96
C ILE A 47 -4.27 -2.78 -3.50
N GLU A 48 -5.05 -3.43 -2.63
CA GLU A 48 -6.23 -4.20 -3.01
C GLU A 48 -7.28 -3.34 -3.71
N ASP A 49 -7.55 -2.15 -3.18
CA ASP A 49 -8.49 -1.19 -3.77
C ASP A 49 -8.02 -0.74 -5.16
N SER A 50 -6.72 -0.48 -5.33
CA SER A 50 -6.15 -0.06 -6.61
C SER A 50 -6.22 -1.18 -7.64
N ILE A 51 -5.88 -2.42 -7.24
CA ILE A 51 -5.99 -3.61 -8.11
C ILE A 51 -7.44 -3.86 -8.51
N LYS A 52 -8.37 -3.82 -7.55
CA LYS A 52 -9.80 -3.98 -7.83
C LYS A 52 -10.36 -2.89 -8.74
N GLY A 53 -9.84 -1.67 -8.62
CA GLY A 53 -10.12 -0.58 -9.56
C GLY A 53 -9.68 -0.95 -10.97
N LEU A 54 -8.42 -1.35 -11.13
CA LEU A 54 -7.85 -1.75 -12.42
C LEU A 54 -8.58 -2.95 -13.04
N GLU A 55 -8.93 -3.97 -12.26
CA GLU A 55 -9.70 -5.14 -12.71
C GLU A 55 -11.09 -4.78 -13.24
N LYS A 56 -11.69 -3.68 -12.74
CA LYS A 56 -13.03 -3.22 -13.11
C LYS A 56 -13.01 -2.02 -14.06
N PHE A 57 -11.83 -1.65 -14.54
CA PHE A 57 -11.70 -0.54 -15.48
C PHE A 57 -12.42 -0.86 -16.78
N ASN A 58 -13.18 0.11 -17.27
CA ASN A 58 -13.85 0.09 -18.56
C ASN A 58 -13.62 1.44 -19.22
N SER A 59 -12.89 1.44 -20.34
CA SER A 59 -12.49 2.64 -21.07
C SER A 59 -13.65 3.47 -21.62
N GLU A 60 -14.85 2.89 -21.72
CA GLU A 60 -16.07 3.58 -22.15
C GLU A 60 -16.84 4.19 -20.96
N ASN A 61 -16.48 3.83 -19.72
CA ASN A 61 -17.18 4.28 -18.52
C ASN A 61 -16.32 5.28 -17.71
N PRO A 62 -16.68 6.59 -17.70
CA PRO A 62 -15.94 7.62 -16.97
C PRO A 62 -15.89 7.38 -15.46
N GLU A 63 -16.92 6.76 -14.88
CA GLU A 63 -16.88 6.44 -13.45
C GLU A 63 -15.82 5.40 -13.11
N SER A 64 -15.55 4.47 -14.04
CA SER A 64 -14.56 3.42 -13.81
C SER A 64 -13.15 4.00 -13.80
N GLU A 65 -12.84 4.91 -14.74
CA GLU A 65 -11.61 5.70 -14.77
C GLU A 65 -11.45 6.45 -13.46
N GLN A 66 -12.45 7.24 -13.06
CA GLN A 66 -12.38 8.06 -11.84
C GLN A 66 -12.13 7.21 -10.58
N LYS A 67 -12.74 6.01 -10.50
CA LYS A 67 -12.51 5.05 -9.41
C LYS A 67 -11.06 4.56 -9.39
N VAL A 68 -10.48 4.22 -10.54
CA VAL A 68 -9.06 3.83 -10.64
C VAL A 68 -8.14 5.00 -10.27
N ILE A 69 -8.37 6.19 -10.83
CA ILE A 69 -7.57 7.37 -10.53
C ILE A 69 -7.62 7.72 -9.04
N LYS A 70 -8.80 7.64 -8.41
CA LYS A 70 -8.97 7.94 -6.98
C LYS A 70 -8.22 6.96 -6.09
N THR A 71 -8.29 5.67 -6.38
CA THR A 71 -7.59 4.62 -5.61
C THR A 71 -6.08 4.76 -5.76
N LEU A 72 -5.57 4.96 -6.98
CA LEU A 72 -4.15 5.23 -7.25
C LEU A 72 -3.67 6.51 -6.57
N ASN A 73 -4.42 7.62 -6.63
CA ASN A 73 -4.06 8.86 -5.94
C ASN A 73 -4.00 8.67 -4.42
N THR A 74 -4.90 7.85 -3.85
CA THR A 74 -4.88 7.53 -2.42
C THR A 74 -3.63 6.73 -2.05
N LEU A 75 -3.31 5.68 -2.81
CA LEU A 75 -2.10 4.88 -2.67
C LEU A 75 -0.84 5.76 -2.78
N ILE A 76 -0.75 6.59 -3.82
CA ILE A 76 0.36 7.53 -4.02
C ILE A 76 0.48 8.47 -2.82
N LYS A 77 -0.60 9.14 -2.41
CA LYS A 77 -0.58 10.16 -1.37
C LYS A 77 -0.19 9.60 0.01
N LYS A 78 -0.69 8.43 0.37
CA LYS A 78 -0.47 7.84 1.70
C LYS A 78 0.77 6.94 1.74
N GLY A 79 0.96 6.05 0.77
CA GLY A 79 2.07 5.10 0.72
C GLY A 79 3.44 5.79 0.63
N GLN A 80 3.51 6.98 0.03
CA GLN A 80 4.77 7.69 -0.12
C GLN A 80 5.31 8.39 1.15
N ARG A 81 4.49 8.51 2.21
CA ARG A 81 4.75 9.42 3.34
C ARG A 81 6.07 9.12 4.07
N HIS A 82 6.36 7.84 4.25
CA HIS A 82 7.53 7.37 5.01
C HIS A 82 8.69 6.95 4.10
N LEU A 83 8.55 7.10 2.78
CA LEU A 83 9.62 6.85 1.83
C LEU A 83 10.64 7.98 1.86
N ASN A 84 11.91 7.62 1.65
CA ASN A 84 12.97 8.59 1.41
C ASN A 84 12.73 9.32 0.08
N LYS A 85 13.53 10.36 -0.21
CA LYS A 85 13.34 11.20 -1.40
C LYS A 85 13.41 10.42 -2.72
N GLN A 86 14.36 9.49 -2.84
CA GLN A 86 14.58 8.70 -4.05
C GLN A 86 13.44 7.70 -4.26
N ASP A 87 13.11 6.91 -3.25
CA ASP A 87 12.02 5.93 -3.30
C ASP A 87 10.68 6.62 -3.56
N ARG A 88 10.47 7.80 -2.97
CA ARG A 88 9.28 8.62 -3.21
C ARG A 88 9.18 9.06 -4.68
N ALA A 89 10.28 9.49 -5.28
CA ALA A 89 10.29 9.89 -6.68
C ALA A 89 9.99 8.69 -7.59
N GLN A 90 10.63 7.55 -7.34
CA GLN A 90 10.38 6.31 -8.08
C GLN A 90 8.94 5.82 -7.90
N PHE A 91 8.41 5.83 -6.69
CA PHE A 91 7.03 5.43 -6.39
C PHE A 91 6.01 6.31 -7.15
N LYS A 92 6.24 7.63 -7.18
CA LYS A 92 5.42 8.56 -7.98
C LYS A 92 5.57 8.33 -9.48
N GLN A 93 6.76 8.02 -9.97
CA GLN A 93 6.98 7.76 -11.39
C GLN A 93 6.23 6.51 -11.84
N LEU A 94 6.33 5.43 -11.07
CA LEU A 94 5.69 4.14 -11.36
C LEU A 94 4.17 4.24 -11.39
N LEU A 95 3.57 4.99 -10.44
CA LEU A 95 2.11 5.06 -10.30
C LEU A 95 1.46 6.32 -10.89
N GLY A 96 2.24 7.36 -11.15
CA GLY A 96 1.76 8.70 -11.50
C GLY A 96 1.37 8.88 -12.98
N ASP A 97 1.14 10.14 -13.37
CA ASP A 97 0.60 10.52 -14.69
C ASP A 97 1.64 10.48 -15.83
N THR A 98 2.83 9.92 -15.62
CA THR A 98 3.80 9.78 -16.72
C THR A 98 3.26 8.81 -17.78
N PRO A 99 3.66 8.90 -19.07
CA PRO A 99 3.19 7.99 -20.11
C PRO A 99 3.41 6.51 -19.76
N THR A 100 4.44 6.23 -18.96
CA THR A 100 4.77 4.87 -18.53
C THR A 100 4.20 4.53 -17.16
N GLY A 101 3.64 5.47 -16.41
CA GLY A 101 3.10 5.25 -15.07
C GLY A 101 1.68 4.72 -15.12
N VAL A 102 1.27 3.95 -14.10
CA VAL A 102 -0.04 3.28 -14.08
C VAL A 102 -1.19 4.25 -14.34
N LYS A 103 -1.17 5.43 -13.70
CA LYS A 103 -2.22 6.43 -13.91
C LYS A 103 -2.19 7.03 -15.32
N GLY A 104 -1.02 7.25 -15.90
CA GLY A 104 -0.91 7.70 -17.29
C GLY A 104 -1.43 6.67 -18.28
N ILE A 105 -1.17 5.38 -18.04
CA ILE A 105 -1.70 4.28 -18.85
C ILE A 105 -3.24 4.24 -18.78
N VAL A 106 -3.82 4.31 -17.58
CA VAL A 106 -5.28 4.31 -17.38
C VAL A 106 -5.95 5.48 -18.11
N LYS A 107 -5.37 6.69 -18.01
CA LYS A 107 -5.87 7.87 -18.72
C LYS A 107 -5.78 7.69 -20.23
N ASN A 108 -4.63 7.24 -20.73
CA ASN A 108 -4.45 7.02 -22.15
C ASN A 108 -5.44 5.98 -22.71
N ALA A 109 -5.66 4.89 -21.99
CA ALA A 109 -6.63 3.86 -22.31
C ALA A 109 -8.06 4.44 -22.38
N TYR A 110 -8.45 5.23 -21.38
CA TYR A 110 -9.75 5.92 -21.37
C TYR A 110 -9.89 6.94 -22.53
N ASP A 111 -8.91 7.83 -22.72
CA ASP A 111 -8.94 8.90 -23.72
C ASP A 111 -9.06 8.35 -25.15
N HIS A 112 -8.54 7.15 -25.40
CA HIS A 112 -8.60 6.48 -26.71
C HIS A 112 -9.68 5.40 -26.78
N GLN A 113 -10.49 5.23 -25.73
CA GLN A 113 -11.52 4.21 -25.61
C GLN A 113 -11.00 2.79 -25.88
N ARG A 114 -9.82 2.47 -25.33
CA ARG A 114 -9.19 1.14 -25.44
C ARG A 114 -9.06 0.51 -24.07
N GLY A 115 -9.28 -0.80 -24.01
CA GLY A 115 -8.93 -1.61 -22.84
C GLY A 115 -7.41 -1.69 -22.64
N PHE A 116 -6.99 -2.58 -21.74
CA PHE A 116 -5.57 -2.91 -21.60
C PHE A 116 -5.23 -4.10 -22.48
N ASP A 117 -4.45 -3.87 -23.53
CA ASP A 117 -3.80 -4.97 -24.25
C ASP A 117 -2.73 -5.65 -23.37
N ASP A 118 -2.12 -6.72 -23.89
CA ASP A 118 -1.10 -7.49 -23.17
C ASP A 118 0.09 -6.62 -22.74
N ASP A 119 0.55 -5.71 -23.60
CA ASP A 119 1.70 -4.83 -23.35
C ASP A 119 1.41 -3.83 -22.21
N LEU A 120 0.23 -3.19 -22.26
CA LEU A 120 -0.22 -2.26 -21.22
C LEU A 120 -0.47 -2.99 -19.90
N SER A 121 -1.06 -4.19 -19.95
CA SER A 121 -1.33 -5.03 -18.79
C SER A 121 -0.04 -5.47 -18.10
N GLU A 122 0.95 -5.90 -18.88
CA GLU A 122 2.27 -6.26 -18.36
C GLU A 122 2.95 -5.04 -17.71
N ARG A 123 2.86 -3.87 -18.34
CA ARG A 123 3.44 -2.63 -17.83
C ARG A 123 2.77 -2.18 -16.52
N ILE A 124 1.44 -2.26 -16.44
CA ILE A 124 0.68 -1.99 -15.21
C ILE A 124 1.14 -2.94 -14.11
N ARG A 125 1.16 -4.26 -14.37
CA ARG A 125 1.61 -5.27 -13.40
C ARG A 125 3.03 -4.99 -12.92
N ASN A 126 3.97 -4.78 -13.83
CA ASN A 126 5.37 -4.54 -13.51
C ASN A 126 5.55 -3.28 -12.66
N ASN A 127 4.84 -2.20 -12.99
CA ASN A 127 4.92 -0.95 -12.22
C ASN A 127 4.29 -1.06 -10.84
N MET A 128 3.12 -1.69 -10.74
CA MET A 128 2.46 -1.93 -9.45
C MET A 128 3.35 -2.79 -8.54
N LEU A 129 3.91 -3.89 -9.04
CA LEU A 129 4.78 -4.76 -8.24
C LEU A 129 6.07 -4.04 -7.79
N LYS A 130 6.68 -3.24 -8.67
CA LYS A 130 7.84 -2.40 -8.32
C LYS A 130 7.47 -1.34 -7.28
N ALA A 131 6.30 -0.73 -7.38
CA ALA A 131 5.84 0.26 -6.41
C ALA A 131 5.57 -0.38 -5.04
N ILE A 132 4.90 -1.55 -5.01
CA ILE A 132 4.65 -2.31 -3.78
C ILE A 132 5.96 -2.69 -3.09
N LYS A 133 7.00 -3.02 -3.86
CA LYS A 133 8.34 -3.34 -3.33
C LYS A 133 9.00 -2.17 -2.60
N LEU A 134 8.63 -0.92 -2.89
CA LEU A 134 9.16 0.26 -2.22
C LEU A 134 8.50 0.52 -0.85
N LEU A 135 7.24 0.11 -0.64
CA LEU A 135 6.49 0.42 0.59
C LEU A 135 7.21 -0.06 1.88
N PRO A 136 7.81 -1.26 1.93
CA PRO A 136 8.58 -1.71 3.10
C PRO A 136 9.78 -0.82 3.46
N HIS A 137 10.32 -0.02 2.54
CA HIS A 137 11.42 0.91 2.83
C HIS A 137 11.00 2.03 3.81
N GLY A 138 9.69 2.32 3.88
CA GLY A 138 9.11 3.22 4.89
C GLY A 138 8.92 2.56 6.26
N VAL A 139 9.00 1.22 6.33
CA VAL A 139 8.83 0.45 7.56
C VAL A 139 10.17 0.14 8.22
N THR A 140 11.18 -0.26 7.44
CA THR A 140 12.50 -0.66 7.96
C THR A 140 13.63 -0.30 6.99
N LYS A 141 14.85 -0.19 7.52
CA LYS A 141 16.07 0.05 6.75
C LYS A 141 16.82 -1.23 6.38
N HIS A 142 16.45 -2.37 6.98
CA HIS A 142 17.11 -3.64 6.72
C HIS A 142 16.51 -4.32 5.47
N GLN A 143 17.36 -4.58 4.47
CA GLN A 143 16.94 -5.15 3.19
C GLN A 143 16.21 -6.50 3.34
N ASP A 144 16.67 -7.36 4.23
CA ASP A 144 16.05 -8.68 4.46
C ASP A 144 14.66 -8.56 5.06
N GLU A 145 14.46 -7.61 5.97
CA GLU A 145 13.15 -7.32 6.55
C GLU A 145 12.20 -6.72 5.51
N GLN A 146 12.69 -5.79 4.67
CA GLN A 146 11.93 -5.24 3.56
C GLN A 146 11.44 -6.35 2.62
N ASN A 147 12.31 -7.28 2.27
CA ASN A 147 11.99 -8.42 1.42
C ASN A 147 10.95 -9.34 2.07
N LYS A 148 11.06 -9.61 3.37
CA LYS A 148 10.09 -10.42 4.12
C LYS A 148 8.71 -9.76 4.17
N ILE A 149 8.65 -8.46 4.48
CA ILE A 149 7.41 -7.68 4.49
C ILE A 149 6.81 -7.65 3.08
N TYR A 150 7.61 -7.40 2.05
CA TYR A 150 7.14 -7.40 0.65
C TYR A 150 6.51 -8.74 0.26
N LYS A 151 7.20 -9.87 0.52
CA LYS A 151 6.68 -11.20 0.21
C LYS A 151 5.36 -11.47 0.93
N GLN A 152 5.26 -11.10 2.21
CA GLN A 152 4.03 -11.26 2.97
C GLN A 152 2.91 -10.35 2.43
N MET A 153 3.22 -9.10 2.05
CA MET A 153 2.26 -8.19 1.41
C MET A 153 1.72 -8.77 0.11
N LEU A 154 2.57 -9.31 -0.77
CA LEU A 154 2.14 -9.97 -1.99
C LEU A 154 1.22 -11.16 -1.72
N LYS A 155 1.54 -11.97 -0.70
CA LYS A 155 0.73 -13.12 -0.30
C LYS A 155 -0.65 -12.69 0.21
N ASP A 156 -0.69 -11.71 1.12
CA ASP A 156 -1.93 -11.24 1.75
C ASP A 156 -2.87 -10.59 0.73
N THR A 157 -2.31 -9.74 -0.15
CA THR A 157 -3.09 -8.99 -1.16
C THR A 157 -3.41 -9.83 -2.40
N GLN A 158 -2.65 -10.92 -2.61
CA GLN A 158 -2.61 -11.71 -3.84
C GLN A 158 -2.25 -10.86 -5.06
N ALA A 159 -1.45 -9.80 -4.86
CA ALA A 159 -1.20 -8.79 -5.88
C ALA A 159 -0.62 -9.37 -7.17
N ASP A 160 0.37 -10.26 -7.08
CA ASP A 160 0.99 -10.84 -8.29
C ASP A 160 -0.02 -11.56 -9.18
N ARG A 161 -0.84 -12.44 -8.58
CA ARG A 161 -1.89 -13.19 -9.29
C ARG A 161 -2.99 -12.27 -9.83
N LYS A 162 -3.46 -11.30 -9.04
CA LYS A 162 -4.55 -10.41 -9.45
C LYS A 162 -4.10 -9.45 -10.56
N LEU A 163 -2.90 -8.89 -10.45
CA LEU A 163 -2.32 -8.03 -11.48
C LEU A 163 -2.08 -8.78 -12.79
N TYR A 164 -1.77 -10.08 -12.74
CA TYR A 164 -1.64 -10.92 -13.94
C TYR A 164 -2.95 -11.08 -14.72
N ARG A 165 -4.10 -10.88 -14.07
CA ARG A 165 -5.42 -10.98 -14.70
C ARG A 165 -5.96 -9.66 -15.25
N ILE A 166 -5.22 -8.57 -15.09
CA ILE A 166 -5.58 -7.28 -15.69
C ILE A 166 -5.42 -7.41 -17.21
N GLY A 167 -6.41 -6.94 -17.97
CA GLY A 167 -6.46 -7.03 -19.44
C GLY A 167 -6.76 -8.42 -20.00
N GLY A 168 -6.38 -9.50 -19.32
CA GLY A 168 -6.59 -10.88 -19.75
C GLY A 168 -8.01 -11.45 -19.55
N ASN A 169 -9.05 -10.61 -19.45
CA ASN A 169 -10.45 -11.06 -19.48
C ASN A 169 -11.04 -10.73 -20.86
N GLU A 170 -10.53 -11.39 -21.89
CA GLU A 170 -11.24 -11.59 -23.15
C GLU A 170 -11.96 -12.95 -23.12
#